data_AF-A0A6G8Q8J2-F1
#
_entry.id   AF-A0A6G8Q8J2-F1
#
_cell.length_a   1.000
_cell.length_b   1.000
_cell.length_c   1.000
_cell.angle_alpha   90.00
_cell.angle_beta   90.00
_cell.angle_gamma   90.00
#
_symmetry.space_group_name_H-M   'P 1'
#
loop_
_entity.id
_entity.type
_entity.pdbx_description
1 polymer ?
#
loop_
_entity_poly.entity_id
_entity_poly.type
_entity_poly.pdbx_seq_one_letter_code
_entity_poly.pdbx_strand_id
1 'polypeptide(L)'
;MRETRMRIEGGSLERLFRLLDLARNPYLGEKVRETVLELGDCFPSGAEEDGLGVSLDRFERICSLVGLDRVESVQFVDLCREAGGLDANQSTHLIGVLERQNAELRQGAGG
;
A
#
# COMPACT_ATOMS: atom_id res chain seq x y z
N MET A 1 -11.93 17.66 11.80
CA MET A 1 -11.50 16.37 12.38
C MET A 1 -10.00 16.25 12.14
N ARG A 2 -9.19 15.81 13.12
CA ARG A 2 -7.77 15.54 12.85
C ARG A 2 -7.70 14.29 11.98
N GLU A 3 -7.28 14.44 10.74
CA GLU A 3 -7.01 13.32 9.85
C GLU A 3 -5.92 12.46 10.50
N THR A 4 -6.26 11.23 10.88
CA THR A 4 -5.29 10.32 11.48
C THR A 4 -4.46 9.73 10.37
N ARG A 5 -3.17 10.08 10.36
CA ARG A 5 -2.20 9.64 9.35
C ARG A 5 -1.19 8.70 9.96
N MET A 6 -0.72 7.75 9.16
CA MET A 6 0.41 6.91 9.52
C MET A 6 1.64 7.79 9.76
N ARG A 7 2.45 7.44 10.74
CA ARG A 7 3.74 8.10 10.95
C ARG A 7 4.71 7.66 9.85
N ILE A 8 5.50 8.60 9.35
CA ILE A 8 6.59 8.36 8.40
C ILE A 8 7.92 8.49 9.13
N GLU A 9 8.82 7.54 8.89
CA GLU A 9 10.18 7.48 9.41
C GLU A 9 11.15 7.08 8.28
N GLY A 10 12.32 7.72 8.24
CA GLY A 10 13.32 7.46 7.18
C GLY A 10 12.99 8.09 5.82
N GLY A 11 13.87 7.87 4.85
CA GLY A 11 13.74 8.44 3.50
C GLY A 11 12.77 7.66 2.61
N SER A 12 12.07 8.33 1.69
CA SER A 12 11.01 7.70 0.88
C SER A 12 11.48 6.52 0.04
N LEU A 13 12.67 6.63 -0.56
CA LEU A 13 13.26 5.54 -1.34
C LEU A 13 13.68 4.35 -0.45
N GLU A 14 14.18 4.65 0.76
CA GLU A 14 14.54 3.62 1.73
C GLU A 14 13.31 2.84 2.21
N ARG A 15 12.21 3.53 2.51
CA ARG A 15 10.93 2.91 2.88
C ARG A 15 10.41 2.01 1.76
N LEU A 16 10.43 2.48 0.52
CA LEU A 16 10.02 1.69 -0.64
C LEU A 16 10.82 0.38 -0.74
N PHE A 17 12.15 0.45 -0.67
CA PHE A 17 12.97 -0.77 -0.75
C PHE A 17 12.77 -1.70 0.44
N ARG A 18 12.56 -1.17 1.65
CA ARG A 18 12.21 -1.97 2.82
C ARG A 18 10.86 -2.67 2.66
N LEU A 19 9.84 -1.98 2.14
CA LEU A 19 8.54 -2.58 1.82
C LEU A 19 8.71 -3.77 0.86
N LEU A 20 9.44 -3.57 -0.23
CA LEU A 20 9.69 -4.61 -1.23
C LEU A 20 10.52 -5.78 -0.68
N ASP A 21 11.45 -5.53 0.25
CA ASP A 21 12.23 -6.58 0.89
C ASP A 21 11.39 -7.38 1.90
N LEU A 22 10.57 -6.71 2.73
CA LEU A 22 9.62 -7.35 3.64
C LEU A 22 8.58 -8.19 2.88
N ALA A 23 8.19 -7.77 1.67
CA ALA A 23 7.30 -8.53 0.79
C ALA A 23 7.87 -9.89 0.36
N ARG A 24 9.20 -10.09 0.46
CA ARG A 24 9.85 -11.38 0.14
C ARG A 24 9.71 -12.41 1.25
N ASN A 25 9.15 -12.04 2.40
CA ASN A 25 8.94 -12.97 3.50
C ASN A 25 7.99 -14.11 3.07
N PRO A 26 8.43 -15.39 3.12
CA PRO A 26 7.62 -16.53 2.67
C PRO A 26 6.38 -16.78 3.53
N TYR A 27 6.31 -16.20 4.73
CA TYR A 27 5.17 -16.31 5.64
C TYR A 27 4.17 -15.14 5.50
N LEU A 28 4.42 -14.21 4.57
CA LEU A 28 3.50 -13.12 4.28
C LEU A 28 2.28 -13.65 3.52
N GLY A 29 1.08 -13.19 3.90
CA GLY A 29 -0.15 -13.52 3.17
C GLY A 29 -0.05 -13.11 1.71
N GLU A 30 -0.55 -13.96 0.81
CA GLU A 30 -0.41 -13.76 -0.64
C GLU A 30 -0.95 -12.41 -1.12
N LYS A 31 -2.16 -12.04 -0.71
CA LYS A 31 -2.75 -10.74 -1.07
C LYS A 31 -1.94 -9.56 -0.54
N VAL A 32 -1.43 -9.65 0.68
CA VAL A 32 -0.60 -8.60 1.29
C VAL A 32 0.70 -8.45 0.51
N ARG A 33 1.34 -9.57 0.15
CA ARG A 33 2.53 -9.60 -0.69
C ARG A 33 2.28 -8.96 -2.04
N GLU A 34 1.25 -9.40 -2.76
CA GLU A 34 0.90 -8.87 -4.08
C GLU A 34 0.64 -7.36 -4.01
N THR A 35 -0.14 -6.91 -3.03
CA THR A 35 -0.42 -5.48 -2.81
C THR A 35 0.87 -4.67 -2.65
N VAL A 36 1.85 -5.17 -1.89
CA VAL A 36 3.11 -4.45 -1.70
C VAL A 36 3.97 -4.46 -2.97
N LEU A 37 3.93 -5.54 -3.75
CA LEU A 37 4.69 -5.64 -5.00
C LEU A 37 4.19 -4.66 -6.07
N GLU A 38 2.92 -4.24 -6.02
CA GLU A 38 2.37 -3.16 -6.87
C GLU A 38 3.01 -1.79 -6.60
N LEU A 39 3.81 -1.64 -5.54
CA LEU A 39 4.63 -0.43 -5.32
C LEU A 39 5.96 -0.46 -6.09
N GLY A 40 6.33 -1.57 -6.74
CA GLY A 40 7.66 -1.75 -7.34
C GLY A 40 8.03 -0.70 -8.40
N ASP A 41 7.04 -0.02 -8.98
CA ASP A 41 7.18 1.06 -9.95
C ASP A 41 6.88 2.47 -9.37
N CYS A 42 6.48 2.55 -8.10
CA CYS A 42 6.10 3.78 -7.41
C CYS A 42 7.32 4.46 -6.76
N PHE A 43 8.22 4.99 -7.61
CA PHE A 43 9.37 5.74 -7.11
C PHE A 43 8.96 7.10 -6.55
N PRO A 44 9.60 7.56 -5.46
CA PRO A 44 9.33 8.88 -4.90
C PRO A 44 9.66 9.97 -5.92
N SER A 45 8.79 10.97 -5.98
CA SER A 45 8.88 12.08 -6.94
C SER A 45 9.61 13.30 -6.37
N GLY A 46 9.83 13.33 -5.05
CA GLY A 46 10.30 14.50 -4.31
C GLY A 46 9.18 15.48 -3.95
N ALA A 47 7.92 15.11 -4.16
CA ALA A 47 6.76 15.92 -3.81
C ALA A 47 6.53 15.93 -2.28
N GLU A 48 5.81 16.94 -1.79
CA GLU A 48 5.40 17.03 -0.37
C GLU A 48 4.67 15.75 0.10
N GLU A 49 3.92 15.13 -0.80
CA GLU A 49 3.15 13.91 -0.57
C GLU A 49 4.03 12.70 -0.18
N ASP A 50 5.30 12.68 -0.58
CA ASP A 50 6.26 11.63 -0.20
C ASP A 50 6.69 11.74 1.28
N GLY A 51 6.43 12.88 1.92
CA GLY A 51 6.66 13.11 3.36
C GLY A 51 5.41 12.98 4.23
N LEU A 52 4.23 12.90 3.60
CA LEU A 52 2.95 12.79 4.29
C LEU A 52 2.56 11.32 4.40
N GLY A 53 2.31 10.85 5.61
CA GLY A 53 1.77 9.50 5.79
C GLY A 53 0.37 9.35 5.20
N VAL A 54 0.07 8.12 4.78
CA VAL A 54 -1.25 7.69 4.34
C VAL A 54 -2.29 7.97 5.42
N SER A 55 -3.48 8.43 5.03
CA SER A 55 -4.62 8.59 5.93
C SER A 55 -5.35 7.28 6.16
N LEU A 56 -6.07 7.17 7.28
CA LEU A 56 -6.87 5.99 7.61
C LEU A 56 -7.83 5.61 6.48
N ASP A 57 -8.57 6.57 5.93
CA ASP A 57 -9.56 6.32 4.87
C ASP A 57 -8.93 5.72 3.61
N ARG A 58 -7.74 6.19 3.22
CA ARG A 58 -7.00 5.62 2.08
C ARG A 58 -6.51 4.21 2.39
N PHE A 59 -6.08 3.97 3.63
CA PHE A 59 -5.66 2.65 4.06
C PHE A 59 -6.82 1.65 4.04
N GLU A 60 -7.98 2.03 4.57
CA GLU A 60 -9.21 1.23 4.52
C GLU A 60 -9.66 0.99 3.07
N ARG A 61 -9.51 1.99 2.20
CA ARG A 61 -9.79 1.85 0.78
C ARG A 61 -8.90 0.79 0.11
N ILE A 62 -7.60 0.78 0.38
CA ILE A 62 -6.67 -0.24 -0.13
C ILE A 62 -7.11 -1.63 0.33
N CYS A 63 -7.35 -1.81 1.64
CA CYS A 63 -7.78 -3.10 2.19
C CYS A 63 -9.08 -3.58 1.54
N SER A 64 -10.04 -2.68 1.32
CA SER A 64 -11.31 -2.99 0.64
C SER A 64 -11.13 -3.36 -0.83
N LEU A 65 -10.21 -2.72 -1.55
CA LEU A 65 -9.99 -2.98 -2.99
C LEU A 65 -9.34 -4.35 -3.22
N VAL A 66 -8.43 -4.75 -2.33
CA VAL A 66 -7.75 -6.06 -2.37
C VAL A 66 -8.64 -7.16 -1.77
N GLY A 67 -9.58 -6.80 -0.91
CA GLY A 67 -10.39 -7.76 -0.15
C GLY A 67 -9.58 -8.44 0.95
N LEU A 68 -8.76 -7.65 1.67
CA LEU A 68 -8.05 -8.13 2.85
C LEU A 68 -9.03 -8.39 3.98
N ASP A 69 -8.91 -9.54 4.63
CA ASP A 69 -9.60 -9.77 5.90
C ASP A 69 -8.95 -9.00 7.05
N ARG A 70 -9.47 -9.16 8.27
CA ARG A 70 -8.94 -8.44 9.45
C ARG A 70 -7.48 -8.81 9.76
N VAL A 71 -7.11 -10.08 9.62
CA VAL A 71 -5.74 -10.56 9.92
C VAL A 71 -4.78 -10.03 8.86
N GLU A 72 -5.17 -10.14 7.59
CA GLU A 72 -4.40 -9.61 6.45
C GLU A 72 -4.25 -8.08 6.55
N SER A 73 -5.31 -7.37 6.95
CA SER A 73 -5.26 -5.91 7.13
C SER A 73 -4.28 -5.51 8.24
N VAL A 74 -4.27 -6.22 9.37
CA VAL A 74 -3.31 -5.97 10.46
C VAL A 74 -1.88 -6.27 9.98
N GLN A 75 -1.69 -7.40 9.29
CA GLN A 75 -0.39 -7.76 8.73
C GLN A 75 0.13 -6.69 7.75
N PHE A 76 -0.75 -6.14 6.90
CA PHE A 76 -0.40 -5.05 5.99
C PHE A 76 -0.03 -3.77 6.75
N VAL A 77 -0.78 -3.37 7.78
CA VAL A 77 -0.45 -2.21 8.62
C VAL A 77 0.93 -2.38 9.27
N ASP A 78 1.18 -3.54 9.86
CA ASP A 78 2.41 -3.80 10.61
C ASP A 78 3.62 -3.83 9.67
N LEU A 79 3.48 -4.43 8.49
CA LEU A 79 4.50 -4.38 7.44
C LEU A 79 4.80 -2.94 6.99
N CYS A 80 3.76 -2.12 6.78
CA CYS A 80 3.96 -0.70 6.46
C CYS A 80 4.70 0.03 7.58
N ARG A 81 4.36 -0.21 8.85
CA ARG A 81 5.04 0.40 9.99
C ARG A 81 6.50 -0.04 10.11
N GLU A 82 6.77 -1.33 9.94
CA GLU A 82 8.12 -1.89 9.99
C GLU A 82 9.02 -1.30 8.91
N ALA A 83 8.46 -1.02 7.72
CA ALA A 83 9.19 -0.35 6.66
C ALA A 83 9.48 1.14 6.92
N GLY A 84 8.88 1.75 7.95
CA GLY A 84 8.96 3.19 8.23
C GLY A 84 7.75 3.99 7.74
N GLY A 85 6.69 3.31 7.31
CA GLY A 85 5.41 3.90 6.91
C GLY A 85 5.14 3.88 5.40
N LEU A 86 3.88 4.09 5.04
CA LEU A 86 3.39 4.25 3.68
C LEU A 86 2.99 5.70 3.47
N ASP A 87 3.53 6.34 2.44
CA ASP A 87 3.24 7.76 2.17
C ASP A 87 2.01 7.96 1.26
N ALA A 88 1.58 9.23 1.17
CA ALA A 88 0.38 9.61 0.47
C ALA A 88 0.49 9.33 -1.04
N ASN A 89 1.66 9.54 -1.64
CA ASN A 89 1.91 9.25 -3.04
C ASN A 89 1.80 7.74 -3.32
N GLN A 90 2.48 6.91 -2.52
CA GLN A 90 2.40 5.45 -2.59
C GLN A 90 0.96 4.93 -2.43
N SER A 91 0.20 5.49 -1.48
CA SER A 91 -1.20 5.10 -1.29
C SER A 91 -2.09 5.48 -2.48
N THR A 92 -1.89 6.66 -3.08
CA THR A 92 -2.62 7.08 -4.27
C THR A 92 -2.33 6.14 -5.45
N HIS A 93 -1.05 5.82 -5.64
CA HIS A 93 -0.60 4.89 -6.68
C HIS A 93 -1.26 3.52 -6.53
N LEU A 94 -1.20 2.93 -5.33
CA LEU A 94 -1.82 1.64 -5.05
C LEU A 94 -3.32 1.63 -5.34
N ILE A 95 -4.05 2.64 -4.86
CA ILE A 95 -5.48 2.76 -5.13
C ILE A 95 -5.73 2.79 -6.65
N GLY A 96 -4.97 3.59 -7.39
CA GLY A 96 -5.10 3.68 -8.84
C GLY A 96 -4.82 2.36 -9.57
N VAL A 97 -3.80 1.60 -9.15
CA VAL A 97 -3.50 0.28 -9.71
C VAL A 97 -4.63 -0.71 -9.43
N LEU A 98 -5.06 -0.81 -8.18
CA LEU A 98 -6.07 -1.76 -7.73
C LEU A 98 -7.45 -1.48 -8.32
N GLU A 99 -7.80 -0.20 -8.51
CA GLU A 99 -9.05 0.18 -9.19
C GLU A 99 -9.06 -0.24 -10.66
N ARG A 100 -7.92 -0.11 -11.37
CA ARG A 100 -7.79 -0.58 -12.76
C ARG A 100 -7.93 -2.11 -12.84
N GLN A 101 -7.21 -2.85 -12.00
CA GLN A 101 -7.28 -4.31 -11.96
C GLN A 101 -8.71 -4.81 -11.68
N ASN A 102 -9.39 -4.21 -10.69
CA ASN A 102 -10.78 -4.54 -10.38
C ASN A 102 -11.75 -4.22 -11.53
N ALA A 103 -11.50 -3.15 -12.29
CA ALA A 103 -12.31 -2.81 -13.45
C ALA A 103 -12.10 -3.81 -14.62
N GLU A 104 -10.86 -4.26 -14.84
CA GLU A 104 -10.51 -5.26 -15.86
C GLU A 104 -11.14 -6.62 -15.55
N LEU A 105 -11.07 -7.07 -14.29
CA LEU A 105 -11.69 -8.32 -13.85
C LEU A 105 -13.21 -8.33 -14.07
N ARG A 106 -13.88 -7.20 -13.81
CA ARG A 106 -15.33 -7.06 -14.04
C ARG A 106 -15.70 -7.09 -15.51
N GLN A 107 -14.84 -6.59 -16.40
CA GLN A 107 -15.07 -6.62 -17.85
C GLN A 107 -14.77 -8.00 -18.44
N GLY A 108 -13.74 -8.69 -17.94
CA GLY A 108 -13.37 -10.04 -18.38
C GLY A 108 -14.32 -11.15 -17.89
N ALA A 109 -15.02 -10.95 -16.77
CA ALA A 109 -15.99 -11.91 -16.24
C ALA A 109 -17.37 -11.86 -16.95
N GLY A 110 -17.55 -10.95 -17.91
CA GLY A 110 -18.80 -10.77 -18.67
C GLY A 110 -18.73 -11.19 -20.15
N GLY A 111 -17.67 -11.88 -20.57
CA GLY A 111 -17.44 -12.33 -21.95
C GLY A 111 -17.64 -13.83 -22.15
#